data_AF-A0A6P2ATK9-F1
#
_entry.id   AF-A0A6P2ATK9-F1
#
_cell.length_a   1.000
_cell.length_b   1.000
_cell.length_c   1.000
_cell.angle_alpha   90.00
_cell.angle_beta   90.00
_cell.angle_gamma   90.00
#
_symmetry.space_group_name_H-M   'P 1'
#
loop_
_entity.id
_entity.type
_entity.pdbx_description
1 polymer ?
#
loop_
_entity_poly.entity_id
_entity_poly.type
_entity_poly.pdbx_seq_one_letter_code
_entity_poly.pdbx_strand_id
1 'polypeptide(L)'
;MFHTIRMQDRLNRCHFINDGFGDLAAVVPMALLFITLAMFSVGCATTVPIEEAMGELRDPNNSPGRQVAAMNALDTTPEDEAYREQLHRLMYVPGYTVAVREEAFKRLEAIDPEGLKRTIRQRYPRLNMPGWSQRLSELIADRGWVELTPALISRWGRENPLIRDESDRIEYQTLVKLHGQEAIADLLFDTFLTARSVAEQGLRVRCWDLLHRLGHRDRLIELITEAELPEDDAMLIDLRAGAVELGIVPHNREEILWLRKLREPARADFWSEARSAMAQLSAERRRELELRDLAIVVAAARHAPEMLTMSTQELDRRLTAYLDTQRHHHPTDDFDNIRGGRRDLLRDHRDRLKWGDYVAMHMAIKAFQVPQMVEHLFDFAERDRQDDTTEYGGVIDLDEQGRFELLEFIPRIRQHAQKFIASQEMLDAAYTALFHFHNHAQRYNNADYAGPGFGDLNYADNLRANCLVFTFINENTINMDYYRHGRVVVDLGEIRR
;
A
#
# COMPACT_ATOMS: atom_id res chain seq x y z
N MET A 1 -5.36 15.50 45.47
CA MET A 1 -6.56 15.47 46.33
C MET A 1 -7.63 14.76 45.53
N PHE A 2 -8.12 13.60 46.00
CA PHE A 2 -8.98 12.71 45.22
C PHE A 2 -10.40 13.26 45.07
N HIS A 3 -11.01 13.12 43.90
CA HIS A 3 -12.46 12.92 43.79
C HIS A 3 -12.82 11.97 42.64
N THR A 4 -13.36 10.83 43.03
CA THR A 4 -13.88 9.76 42.16
C THR A 4 -15.36 9.99 41.97
N ILE A 5 -15.90 9.90 40.74
CA ILE A 5 -17.34 9.84 40.53
C ILE A 5 -17.69 8.60 39.70
N ARG A 6 -18.58 7.77 40.25
CA ARG A 6 -19.11 6.54 39.65
C ARG A 6 -20.56 6.41 40.10
N MET A 7 -21.52 6.46 39.17
CA MET A 7 -22.94 6.04 39.31
C MET A 7 -23.54 6.11 37.90
N GLN A 8 -23.89 4.99 37.27
CA GLN A 8 -25.05 4.11 37.45
C GLN A 8 -26.28 4.50 36.60
N ASP A 9 -26.64 3.54 35.73
CA ASP A 9 -27.97 3.04 35.40
C ASP A 9 -29.10 4.03 35.04
N ARG A 10 -29.54 3.95 33.78
CA ARG A 10 -30.93 4.25 33.39
C ARG A 10 -31.49 3.15 32.50
N LEU A 11 -32.34 2.31 33.10
CA LEU A 11 -33.31 1.46 32.40
C LEU A 11 -34.68 2.17 32.39
N ASN A 12 -35.31 2.28 31.23
CA ASN A 12 -36.77 2.37 31.06
C ASN A 12 -37.10 1.96 29.60
N ARG A 13 -37.74 0.81 29.40
CA ARG A 13 -39.20 0.58 29.39
C ARG A 13 -39.90 1.12 28.14
N CYS A 14 -40.23 0.21 27.22
CA CYS A 14 -41.44 0.28 26.41
C CYS A 14 -42.17 -1.06 26.53
N HIS A 15 -43.43 -1.02 26.99
CA HIS A 15 -44.36 -2.16 26.94
C HIS A 15 -45.35 -1.92 25.80
N PHE A 16 -45.71 -2.97 25.07
CA PHE A 16 -47.03 -3.05 24.43
C PHE A 16 -47.64 -4.45 24.59
N ILE A 17 -48.90 -4.40 25.00
CA ILE A 17 -49.97 -5.41 25.17
C ILE A 17 -49.99 -6.39 23.96
N ASN A 18 -50.00 -7.73 24.09
CA ASN A 18 -50.89 -8.71 24.75
C ASN A 18 -52.02 -9.24 23.83
N ASP A 19 -52.57 -10.42 24.19
CA ASP A 19 -53.64 -11.22 23.55
C ASP A 19 -53.14 -12.22 22.48
N GLY A 20 -53.44 -13.53 22.51
CA GLY A 20 -54.09 -14.34 23.57
C GLY A 20 -55.12 -15.36 23.05
N PHE A 21 -54.68 -16.54 22.62
CA PHE A 21 -55.47 -17.78 22.41
C PHE A 21 -54.46 -18.96 22.29
N GLY A 22 -54.66 -20.16 22.82
CA GLY A 22 -55.70 -20.72 23.69
C GLY A 22 -55.50 -22.24 23.79
N ASP A 23 -55.31 -22.80 24.99
CA ASP A 23 -55.04 -24.23 25.20
C ASP A 23 -56.24 -25.13 24.86
N LEU A 24 -55.97 -26.32 24.33
CA LEU A 24 -56.92 -27.43 24.33
C LEU A 24 -56.18 -28.78 24.31
N ALA A 25 -56.10 -29.43 25.47
CA ALA A 25 -55.59 -30.78 25.64
C ALA A 25 -56.73 -31.82 25.60
N ALA A 26 -56.50 -32.99 24.99
CA ALA A 26 -57.39 -34.16 25.08
C ALA A 26 -56.64 -35.48 24.94
N VAL A 27 -57.03 -36.48 25.74
CA VAL A 27 -56.36 -37.78 26.02
C VAL A 27 -57.49 -38.79 26.34
N VAL A 28 -57.52 -40.09 26.03
CA VAL A 28 -56.50 -41.12 25.73
C VAL A 28 -56.80 -41.82 24.35
N PRO A 29 -56.91 -43.17 24.15
CA PRO A 29 -55.87 -44.23 24.19
C PRO A 29 -55.74 -45.17 22.96
N MET A 30 -54.54 -45.74 22.81
CA MET A 30 -54.21 -47.18 22.63
C MET A 30 -54.77 -48.06 21.48
N ALA A 31 -53.80 -48.72 20.80
CA ALA A 31 -53.84 -50.02 20.09
C ALA A 31 -54.61 -50.17 18.76
N LEU A 32 -53.86 -50.49 17.70
CA LEU A 32 -53.91 -51.86 17.16
C LEU A 32 -52.60 -52.31 16.48
N LEU A 33 -52.36 -53.60 16.60
CA LEU A 33 -51.21 -54.36 16.12
C LEU A 33 -51.31 -54.58 14.60
N PHE A 34 -50.28 -54.24 13.81
CA PHE A 34 -50.04 -54.90 12.53
C PHE A 34 -48.55 -55.11 12.26
N ILE A 35 -48.20 -56.38 12.10
CA ILE A 35 -46.88 -56.85 11.66
C ILE A 35 -46.93 -56.91 10.13
N THR A 36 -46.07 -56.16 9.44
CA THR A 36 -45.73 -56.45 8.04
C THR A 36 -44.22 -56.51 7.86
N LEU A 37 -43.81 -57.72 7.50
CA LEU A 37 -42.46 -58.21 7.32
C LEU A 37 -41.77 -57.56 6.11
N ALA A 38 -40.50 -57.22 6.30
CA ALA A 38 -39.42 -57.12 5.31
C ALA A 38 -39.72 -56.69 3.84
N MET A 39 -39.08 -55.60 3.43
CA MET A 39 -38.08 -55.71 2.35
C MET A 39 -36.80 -54.96 2.73
N PHE A 40 -35.70 -55.71 2.88
CA PHE A 40 -34.36 -55.15 2.79
C PHE A 40 -34.13 -54.77 1.32
N SER A 41 -34.27 -53.49 0.99
CA SER A 41 -33.67 -52.96 -0.24
C SER A 41 -32.16 -52.89 -0.03
N VAL A 42 -31.48 -54.00 -0.31
CA VAL A 42 -30.03 -54.01 -0.57
C VAL A 42 -29.78 -52.95 -1.63
N GLY A 43 -29.05 -51.91 -1.26
CA GLY A 43 -28.66 -50.87 -2.21
C GLY A 43 -27.78 -51.49 -3.28
N CYS A 44 -28.35 -51.74 -4.47
CA CYS A 44 -27.54 -51.98 -5.65
C CYS A 44 -26.71 -50.73 -5.88
N ALA A 45 -25.43 -50.80 -5.51
CA ALA A 45 -24.43 -49.82 -5.92
C ALA A 45 -24.26 -49.97 -7.45
N THR A 46 -25.15 -49.32 -8.20
CA THR A 46 -24.94 -49.07 -9.62
C THR A 46 -23.67 -48.24 -9.72
N THR A 47 -22.58 -48.88 -10.15
CA THR A 47 -21.32 -48.23 -10.45
C THR A 47 -21.58 -47.16 -11.50
N VAL A 48 -21.62 -45.89 -11.07
CA VAL A 48 -21.72 -44.75 -11.97
C VAL A 48 -20.53 -44.81 -12.93
N PRO A 49 -20.73 -44.81 -14.26
CA PRO A 49 -19.64 -44.79 -15.22
C PRO A 49 -18.64 -43.66 -14.93
N ILE A 50 -17.35 -43.91 -15.11
CA ILE A 50 -16.27 -42.95 -14.81
C ILE A 50 -16.50 -41.61 -15.55
N GLU A 51 -16.98 -41.65 -16.81
CA GLU A 51 -17.31 -40.45 -17.58
C GLU A 51 -18.48 -39.65 -16.98
N GLU A 52 -19.50 -40.33 -16.46
CA GLU A 52 -20.66 -39.71 -15.81
C GLU A 52 -20.24 -39.08 -14.48
N ALA A 53 -19.47 -39.80 -13.65
CA ALA A 53 -18.90 -39.26 -12.42
C ALA A 53 -17.97 -38.05 -12.68
N MET A 54 -17.16 -38.09 -13.74
CA MET A 54 -16.32 -36.97 -14.15
C MET A 54 -17.15 -35.77 -14.61
N GLY A 55 -18.27 -36.00 -15.32
CA GLY A 55 -19.25 -34.97 -15.67
C GLY A 55 -19.88 -34.32 -14.44
N GLU A 56 -20.36 -35.14 -13.51
CA GLU A 56 -20.96 -34.71 -12.23
C GLU A 56 -20.00 -33.84 -11.40
N LEU A 57 -18.71 -34.21 -11.38
CA LEU A 57 -17.66 -33.49 -10.67
C LEU A 57 -17.25 -32.18 -11.37
N ARG A 58 -17.47 -32.05 -12.68
CA ARG A 58 -17.10 -30.87 -13.50
C ARG A 58 -18.13 -29.75 -13.50
N ASP A 59 -19.38 -30.04 -13.15
CA ASP A 59 -20.46 -29.05 -13.10
C ASP A 59 -20.52 -28.37 -11.70
N PRO A 60 -20.24 -27.05 -11.61
CA PRO A 60 -20.38 -26.31 -10.35
C PRO A 60 -21.82 -26.16 -9.86
N ASN A 61 -22.83 -26.39 -10.71
CA ASN A 61 -24.25 -26.30 -10.34
C ASN A 61 -24.76 -27.54 -9.59
N ASN A 62 -24.00 -28.64 -9.64
CA ASN A 62 -24.35 -29.86 -8.91
C ASN A 62 -24.29 -29.65 -7.39
N SER A 63 -25.14 -30.38 -6.67
CA SER A 63 -25.14 -30.30 -5.21
C SER A 63 -23.81 -30.83 -4.63
N PRO A 64 -23.34 -30.30 -3.48
CA PRO A 64 -22.14 -30.78 -2.82
C PRO A 64 -22.14 -32.29 -2.57
N GLY A 65 -23.30 -32.87 -2.27
CA GLY A 65 -23.46 -34.33 -2.09
C GLY A 65 -23.23 -35.13 -3.37
N ARG A 66 -23.70 -34.64 -4.54
CA ARG A 66 -23.42 -35.28 -5.84
C ARG A 66 -21.94 -35.17 -6.20
N GLN A 67 -21.32 -34.01 -5.99
CA GLN A 67 -19.89 -33.80 -6.25
C GLN A 67 -19.00 -34.70 -5.37
N VAL A 68 -19.32 -34.86 -4.08
CA VAL A 68 -18.58 -35.79 -3.18
C VAL A 68 -18.86 -37.27 -3.53
N ALA A 69 -20.10 -37.62 -3.92
CA ALA A 69 -20.39 -38.97 -4.40
C ALA A 69 -19.64 -39.31 -5.70
N ALA A 70 -19.48 -38.34 -6.60
CA ALA A 70 -18.67 -38.48 -7.81
C ALA A 70 -17.18 -38.66 -7.48
N MET A 71 -16.63 -37.92 -6.52
CA MET A 71 -15.28 -38.18 -6.00
C MET A 71 -15.14 -39.61 -5.48
N ASN A 72 -16.06 -40.06 -4.60
CA ASN A 72 -16.03 -41.41 -4.04
C ASN A 72 -16.04 -42.52 -5.13
N ALA A 73 -16.70 -42.29 -6.26
CA ALA A 73 -16.68 -43.22 -7.40
C ALA A 73 -15.33 -43.20 -8.14
N LEU A 74 -14.75 -42.01 -8.34
CA LEU A 74 -13.46 -41.80 -9.02
C LEU A 74 -12.25 -42.16 -8.15
N ASP A 75 -12.40 -42.22 -6.83
CA ASP A 75 -11.38 -42.68 -5.87
C ASP A 75 -10.96 -44.15 -6.08
N THR A 76 -11.66 -44.89 -6.94
CA THR A 76 -11.26 -46.24 -7.39
C THR A 76 -10.13 -46.24 -8.43
N THR A 77 -9.85 -45.11 -9.08
CA THR A 77 -8.78 -44.91 -10.07
C THR A 77 -7.97 -43.63 -9.74
N PRO A 78 -7.28 -43.57 -8.58
CA PRO A 78 -6.61 -42.36 -8.09
C PRO A 78 -5.37 -41.97 -8.92
N GLU A 79 -4.88 -42.84 -9.81
CA GLU A 79 -3.84 -42.58 -10.80
C GLU A 79 -4.32 -41.84 -12.06
N ASP A 80 -5.63 -41.69 -12.28
CA ASP A 80 -6.16 -40.98 -13.44
C ASP A 80 -5.77 -39.49 -13.44
N GLU A 81 -5.07 -39.07 -14.49
CA GLU A 81 -4.53 -37.70 -14.61
C GLU A 81 -5.65 -36.66 -14.72
N ALA A 82 -6.74 -36.97 -15.44
CA ALA A 82 -7.87 -36.06 -15.60
C ALA A 82 -8.65 -35.88 -14.29
N TYR A 83 -8.73 -36.90 -13.44
CA TYR A 83 -9.27 -36.81 -12.10
C TYR A 83 -8.40 -35.93 -11.20
N ARG A 84 -7.08 -36.15 -11.19
CA ARG A 84 -6.13 -35.30 -10.44
C ARG A 84 -6.19 -33.84 -10.88
N GLU A 85 -6.22 -33.58 -12.18
CA GLU A 85 -6.37 -32.22 -12.73
C GLU A 85 -7.71 -31.60 -12.30
N GLN A 86 -8.81 -32.36 -12.37
CA GLN A 86 -10.11 -31.88 -11.93
C GLN A 86 -10.14 -31.60 -10.41
N LEU A 87 -9.55 -32.45 -9.56
CA LEU A 87 -9.40 -32.17 -8.12
C LEU A 87 -8.64 -30.86 -7.87
N HIS A 88 -7.54 -30.62 -8.59
CA HIS A 88 -6.83 -29.34 -8.52
C HIS A 88 -7.73 -28.20 -9.01
N ARG A 89 -8.47 -28.38 -10.10
CA ARG A 89 -9.39 -27.37 -10.66
C ARG A 89 -10.49 -26.98 -9.66
N LEU A 90 -11.08 -27.94 -8.95
CA LEU A 90 -12.10 -27.72 -7.91
C LEU A 90 -11.64 -26.74 -6.83
N MET A 91 -10.38 -26.82 -6.39
CA MET A 91 -9.84 -25.92 -5.37
C MET A 91 -9.82 -24.44 -5.81
N TYR A 92 -9.73 -24.12 -7.11
CA TYR A 92 -9.46 -22.75 -7.60
C TYR A 92 -10.53 -22.16 -8.52
N VAL A 93 -11.42 -22.96 -9.12
CA VAL A 93 -12.53 -22.46 -9.95
C VAL A 93 -13.70 -22.03 -9.05
N PRO A 94 -14.42 -20.92 -9.36
CA PRO A 94 -15.64 -20.52 -8.63
C PRO A 94 -16.77 -21.57 -8.68
N GLY A 95 -17.83 -21.34 -7.89
CA GLY A 95 -19.03 -22.19 -7.86
C GLY A 95 -19.00 -23.34 -6.85
N TYR A 96 -17.84 -23.96 -6.60
CA TYR A 96 -17.72 -25.03 -5.60
C TYR A 96 -17.71 -24.51 -4.16
N THR A 97 -18.40 -25.21 -3.26
CA THR A 97 -18.46 -24.88 -1.82
C THR A 97 -17.13 -25.18 -1.09
N VAL A 98 -16.92 -24.60 0.09
CA VAL A 98 -15.74 -24.86 0.93
C VAL A 98 -15.59 -26.35 1.26
N ALA A 99 -16.68 -27.04 1.59
CA ALA A 99 -16.67 -28.46 1.91
C ALA A 99 -16.17 -29.33 0.74
N VAL A 100 -16.64 -29.06 -0.49
CA VAL A 100 -16.21 -29.80 -1.69
C VAL A 100 -14.73 -29.55 -1.99
N ARG A 101 -14.24 -28.32 -1.77
CA ARG A 101 -12.81 -27.99 -1.93
C ARG A 101 -11.94 -28.69 -0.89
N GLU A 102 -12.42 -28.83 0.34
CA GLU A 102 -11.73 -29.57 1.40
C GLU A 102 -11.71 -31.07 1.12
N GLU A 103 -12.78 -31.64 0.57
CA GLU A 103 -12.80 -33.04 0.11
C GLU A 103 -11.86 -33.30 -1.08
N ALA A 104 -11.72 -32.33 -2.00
CA ALA A 104 -10.72 -32.40 -3.07
C ALA A 104 -9.28 -32.25 -2.53
N PHE A 105 -9.07 -31.35 -1.56
CA PHE A 105 -7.78 -31.17 -0.88
C PHE A 105 -7.32 -32.47 -0.20
N LYS A 106 -8.18 -33.12 0.59
CA LYS A 106 -7.85 -34.37 1.32
C LYS A 106 -7.38 -35.48 0.38
N ARG A 107 -8.01 -35.58 -0.79
CA ARG A 107 -7.65 -36.57 -1.84
C ARG A 107 -6.32 -36.25 -2.48
N LEU A 108 -6.10 -35.00 -2.89
CA LEU A 108 -4.82 -34.57 -3.42
C LEU A 108 -3.68 -34.74 -2.40
N GLU A 109 -3.94 -34.50 -1.12
CA GLU A 109 -2.98 -34.75 -0.03
C GLU A 109 -2.61 -36.23 0.09
N ALA A 110 -3.57 -37.15 -0.06
CA ALA A 110 -3.31 -38.58 -0.04
C ALA A 110 -2.63 -39.11 -1.32
N ILE A 111 -2.87 -38.47 -2.47
CA ILE A 111 -2.47 -38.96 -3.81
C ILE A 111 -1.15 -38.33 -4.31
N ASP A 112 -1.00 -37.01 -4.22
CA ASP A 112 0.21 -36.26 -4.60
C ASP A 112 0.36 -35.02 -3.67
N PRO A 113 0.83 -35.20 -2.43
CA PRO A 113 0.97 -34.09 -1.47
C PRO A 113 1.93 -33.02 -1.97
N GLU A 114 2.96 -33.38 -2.73
CA GLU A 114 3.90 -32.41 -3.30
C GLU A 114 3.30 -31.64 -4.48
N GLY A 115 2.48 -32.28 -5.33
CA GLY A 115 1.67 -31.61 -6.35
C GLY A 115 0.64 -30.65 -5.78
N LEU A 116 0.00 -31.05 -4.67
CA LEU A 116 -0.88 -30.18 -3.89
C LEU A 116 -0.14 -28.93 -3.40
N LYS A 117 1.00 -29.10 -2.71
CA LYS A 117 1.84 -27.99 -2.23
C LYS A 117 2.35 -27.11 -3.38
N ARG A 118 2.85 -27.69 -4.48
CA ARG A 118 3.27 -26.94 -5.69
C ARG A 118 2.13 -26.06 -6.21
N THR A 119 0.92 -26.62 -6.30
CA THR A 119 -0.25 -25.91 -6.81
C THR A 119 -0.74 -24.82 -5.85
N ILE A 120 -0.74 -25.08 -4.55
CA ILE A 120 -1.03 -24.07 -3.52
C ILE A 120 -0.03 -22.92 -3.64
N ARG A 121 1.28 -23.22 -3.69
CA ARG A 121 2.34 -22.20 -3.82
C ARG A 121 2.13 -21.28 -5.03
N GLN A 122 1.71 -21.83 -6.17
CA GLN A 122 1.47 -21.08 -7.40
C GLN A 122 0.15 -20.29 -7.40
N ARG A 123 -0.94 -20.86 -6.87
CA ARG A 123 -2.30 -20.31 -7.04
C ARG A 123 -2.83 -19.55 -5.84
N TYR A 124 -2.42 -19.90 -4.62
CA TYR A 124 -2.88 -19.25 -3.38
C TYR A 124 -2.70 -17.71 -3.35
N PRO A 125 -1.59 -17.14 -3.84
CA PRO A 125 -1.41 -15.69 -3.86
C PRO A 125 -2.48 -14.93 -4.65
N ARG A 126 -3.17 -15.58 -5.59
CA ARG A 126 -4.18 -14.98 -6.47
C ARG A 126 -5.63 -15.40 -6.13
N LEU A 127 -5.83 -16.16 -5.05
CA LEU A 127 -7.11 -16.79 -4.72
C LEU A 127 -8.19 -15.79 -4.27
N ASN A 128 -9.13 -15.40 -5.13
CA ASN A 128 -10.17 -14.44 -4.78
C ASN A 128 -11.47 -15.09 -4.25
N MET A 129 -11.34 -15.95 -3.22
CA MET A 129 -12.47 -16.64 -2.58
C MET A 129 -12.30 -16.63 -1.06
N PRO A 130 -12.82 -15.62 -0.33
CA PRO A 130 -12.47 -15.37 1.07
C PRO A 130 -12.62 -16.57 2.01
N GLY A 131 -13.79 -17.21 2.06
CA GLY A 131 -14.02 -18.36 2.94
C GLY A 131 -13.15 -19.58 2.63
N TRP A 132 -12.80 -19.80 1.36
CA TRP A 132 -11.85 -20.87 1.00
C TRP A 132 -10.40 -20.46 1.28
N SER A 133 -10.04 -19.19 1.11
CA SER A 133 -8.72 -18.69 1.47
C SER A 133 -8.46 -18.83 2.97
N GLN A 134 -9.46 -18.50 3.80
CA GLN A 134 -9.41 -18.72 5.24
C GLN A 134 -9.21 -20.20 5.55
N ARG A 135 -10.09 -21.07 5.04
CA ARG A 135 -10.00 -22.51 5.32
C ARG A 135 -8.69 -23.13 4.85
N LEU A 136 -8.19 -22.73 3.68
CA LEU A 136 -6.90 -23.21 3.15
C LEU A 136 -5.73 -22.72 4.01
N SER A 137 -5.81 -21.52 4.60
CA SER A 137 -4.81 -21.02 5.55
C SER A 137 -4.77 -21.86 6.83
N GLU A 138 -5.95 -22.17 7.40
CA GLU A 138 -6.09 -23.06 8.54
C GLU A 138 -5.49 -24.44 8.24
N LEU A 139 -5.83 -25.05 7.10
CA LEU A 139 -5.32 -26.36 6.68
C LEU A 139 -3.78 -26.37 6.54
N ILE A 140 -3.17 -25.28 6.05
CA ILE A 140 -1.71 -25.11 5.95
C ILE A 140 -1.06 -25.06 7.33
N ALA A 141 -1.62 -24.29 8.27
CA ALA A 141 -1.10 -24.19 9.63
C ALA A 141 -1.30 -25.48 10.45
N ASP A 142 -2.46 -26.15 10.31
CA ASP A 142 -2.75 -27.42 10.98
C ASP A 142 -1.77 -28.54 10.59
N ARG A 143 -1.14 -28.42 9.41
CA ARG A 143 -0.19 -29.40 8.86
C ARG A 143 1.28 -29.01 9.03
N GLY A 144 1.56 -27.82 9.57
CA GLY A 144 2.94 -27.34 9.70
C GLY A 144 3.66 -27.12 8.36
N TRP A 145 2.93 -26.78 7.28
CA TRP A 145 3.50 -26.64 5.93
C TRP A 145 4.30 -25.32 5.75
N VAL A 146 5.43 -25.22 6.44
CA VAL A 146 6.35 -24.08 6.42
C VAL A 146 6.88 -23.74 5.01
N GLU A 147 6.96 -24.71 4.10
CA GLU A 147 7.38 -24.54 2.71
C GLU A 147 6.37 -23.74 1.84
N LEU A 148 5.21 -23.39 2.40
CA LEU A 148 4.21 -22.51 1.79
C LEU A 148 4.28 -21.06 2.31
N THR A 149 5.22 -20.76 3.21
CA THR A 149 5.51 -19.41 3.70
C THR A 149 5.64 -18.36 2.59
N PRO A 150 6.38 -18.59 1.47
CA PRO A 150 6.44 -17.63 0.36
C PRO A 150 5.08 -17.30 -0.26
N ALA A 151 4.13 -18.24 -0.25
CA ALA A 151 2.80 -18.06 -0.81
C ALA A 151 1.86 -17.30 0.16
N LEU A 152 1.99 -17.55 1.46
CA LEU A 152 1.33 -16.78 2.52
C LEU A 152 1.79 -15.32 2.47
N ILE A 153 3.11 -15.07 2.49
CA ILE A 153 3.71 -13.73 2.38
C ILE A 153 3.30 -13.06 1.06
N SER A 154 3.36 -13.77 -0.07
CA SER A 154 2.94 -13.21 -1.38
C SER A 154 1.49 -12.71 -1.39
N ARG A 155 0.62 -13.35 -0.61
CA ARG A 155 -0.80 -12.98 -0.49
C ARG A 155 -1.04 -11.88 0.53
N TRP A 156 -0.33 -11.95 1.66
CA TRP A 156 -0.36 -10.94 2.73
C TRP A 156 0.21 -9.58 2.27
N GLY A 157 1.26 -9.62 1.45
CA GLY A 157 1.83 -8.49 0.71
C GLY A 157 0.90 -7.90 -0.37
N ARG A 158 -0.41 -8.16 -0.30
CA ARG A 158 -1.43 -7.43 -1.06
C ARG A 158 -2.20 -6.60 -0.05
N GLU A 159 -2.17 -5.30 -0.23
CA GLU A 159 -3.04 -4.38 0.47
C GLU A 159 -4.49 -4.83 0.37
N ASN A 160 -5.21 -4.70 1.48
CA ASN A 160 -6.65 -4.92 1.52
C ASN A 160 -7.27 -3.75 2.28
N PRO A 161 -7.86 -2.75 1.59
CA PRO A 161 -8.35 -1.53 2.23
C PRO A 161 -9.53 -1.75 3.19
N LEU A 162 -10.08 -2.97 3.25
CA LEU A 162 -11.12 -3.35 4.20
C LEU A 162 -10.56 -3.80 5.56
N ILE A 163 -9.26 -4.07 5.66
CA ILE A 163 -8.58 -4.54 6.87
C ILE A 163 -7.62 -3.43 7.31
N ARG A 164 -7.75 -2.99 8.57
CA ARG A 164 -6.99 -1.84 9.11
C ARG A 164 -5.67 -2.23 9.75
N ASP A 165 -5.60 -3.42 10.33
CA ASP A 165 -4.44 -3.95 11.03
C ASP A 165 -3.91 -5.17 10.27
N GLU A 166 -2.60 -5.21 10.01
CA GLU A 166 -1.99 -6.35 9.34
C GLU A 166 -2.10 -7.64 10.16
N SER A 167 -2.24 -7.55 11.48
CA SER A 167 -2.40 -8.71 12.38
C SER A 167 -3.78 -9.38 12.30
N ASP A 168 -4.81 -8.66 11.81
CA ASP A 168 -6.13 -9.22 11.49
C ASP A 168 -6.11 -10.12 10.23
N ARG A 169 -5.03 -10.11 9.45
CA ARG A 169 -4.89 -10.94 8.25
C ARG A 169 -4.75 -12.41 8.63
N ILE A 170 -5.61 -13.27 8.06
CA ILE A 170 -5.50 -14.72 8.24
C ILE A 170 -4.13 -15.25 7.79
N GLU A 171 -3.49 -14.63 6.79
CA GLU A 171 -2.15 -15.01 6.36
C GLU A 171 -1.08 -14.71 7.43
N TYR A 172 -1.18 -13.58 8.14
CA TYR A 172 -0.32 -13.27 9.28
C TYR A 172 -0.55 -14.28 10.41
N GLN A 173 -1.80 -14.51 10.81
CA GLN A 173 -2.16 -15.46 11.87
C GLN A 173 -1.66 -16.88 11.58
N THR A 174 -1.66 -17.27 10.30
CA THR A 174 -1.13 -18.55 9.81
C THR A 174 0.40 -18.59 9.93
N LEU A 175 1.10 -17.52 9.54
CA LEU A 175 2.56 -17.41 9.71
C LEU A 175 2.94 -17.43 11.20
N VAL A 176 2.19 -16.73 12.06
CA VAL A 176 2.38 -16.74 13.53
C VAL A 176 2.19 -18.14 14.11
N LYS A 177 1.20 -18.91 13.64
CA LYS A 177 0.99 -20.30 14.07
C LYS A 177 2.07 -21.26 13.56
N LEU A 178 2.71 -20.97 12.42
CA LEU A 178 3.80 -21.78 11.86
C LEU A 178 5.17 -21.49 12.48
N HIS A 179 5.48 -20.22 12.75
CA HIS A 179 6.85 -19.76 13.09
C HIS A 179 6.96 -19.05 14.45
N GLY A 180 5.84 -18.68 15.07
CA GLY A 180 5.81 -17.81 16.26
C GLY A 180 5.73 -16.32 15.89
N GLN A 181 5.17 -15.51 16.79
CA GLN A 181 4.94 -14.08 16.56
C GLN A 181 6.23 -13.26 16.47
N GLU A 182 7.17 -13.50 17.40
CA GLU A 182 8.45 -12.78 17.45
C GLU A 182 9.33 -13.03 16.20
N ALA A 183 9.15 -14.18 15.54
CA ALA A 183 9.94 -14.56 14.37
C ALA A 183 9.47 -13.89 13.06
N ILE A 184 8.32 -13.19 13.03
CA ILE A 184 7.74 -12.71 11.76
C ILE A 184 8.60 -11.67 11.05
N ALA A 185 9.24 -10.75 11.78
CA ALA A 185 10.11 -9.74 11.18
C ALA A 185 11.34 -10.39 10.53
N ASP A 186 12.03 -11.25 11.29
CA ASP A 186 13.21 -11.97 10.81
C ASP A 186 12.85 -12.91 9.64
N LEU A 187 11.71 -13.61 9.71
CA LEU A 187 11.20 -14.48 8.63
C LEU A 187 10.94 -13.72 7.31
N LEU A 188 10.35 -12.52 7.38
CA LEU A 188 10.12 -11.68 6.21
C LEU A 188 11.46 -11.26 5.59
N PHE A 189 12.43 -10.91 6.43
CA PHE A 189 13.76 -10.47 6.00
C PHE A 189 14.60 -11.63 5.43
N ASP A 190 14.61 -12.80 6.05
CA ASP A 190 15.26 -14.01 5.52
C ASP A 190 14.64 -14.44 4.19
N THR A 191 13.31 -14.36 4.07
CA THR A 191 12.62 -14.58 2.78
C THR A 191 13.06 -13.54 1.75
N PHE A 192 13.23 -12.27 2.14
CA PHE A 192 13.70 -11.19 1.26
C PHE A 192 15.16 -11.36 0.79
N LEU A 193 16.04 -11.89 1.65
CA LEU A 193 17.43 -12.21 1.31
C LEU A 193 17.53 -13.42 0.38
N THR A 194 16.76 -14.47 0.63
CA THR A 194 16.87 -15.76 -0.08
C THR A 194 16.14 -15.79 -1.43
N ALA A 195 15.08 -15.01 -1.59
CA ALA A 195 14.22 -14.94 -2.78
C ALA A 195 14.86 -14.23 -3.99
N ARG A 196 16.04 -14.69 -4.44
CA ARG A 196 16.91 -13.98 -5.39
C ARG A 196 16.53 -14.10 -6.87
N SER A 197 15.69 -15.04 -7.29
CA SER A 197 15.40 -15.23 -8.72
C SER A 197 14.55 -14.10 -9.31
N VAL A 198 14.60 -13.93 -10.64
CA VAL A 198 13.81 -12.91 -11.36
C VAL A 198 12.30 -13.08 -11.13
N ALA A 199 11.82 -14.32 -11.00
CA ALA A 199 10.42 -14.62 -10.71
C ALA A 199 9.99 -14.23 -9.29
N GLU A 200 10.95 -14.11 -8.36
CA GLU A 200 10.73 -13.84 -6.93
C GLU A 200 10.93 -12.38 -6.54
N GLN A 201 11.35 -11.50 -7.46
CA GLN A 201 11.46 -10.06 -7.20
C GLN A 201 10.14 -9.45 -6.66
N GLY A 202 9.00 -9.96 -7.16
CA GLY A 202 7.68 -9.58 -6.66
C GLY A 202 7.33 -10.12 -5.26
N LEU A 203 8.08 -11.08 -4.72
CA LEU A 203 8.03 -11.52 -3.32
C LEU A 203 8.97 -10.67 -2.46
N ARG A 204 10.19 -10.37 -2.93
CA ARG A 204 11.13 -9.48 -2.23
C ARG A 204 10.50 -8.14 -1.86
N VAL A 205 9.90 -7.46 -2.83
CA VAL A 205 9.19 -6.19 -2.62
C VAL A 205 8.10 -6.34 -1.56
N ARG A 206 7.32 -7.43 -1.58
CA ARG A 206 6.26 -7.68 -0.59
C ARG A 206 6.77 -7.89 0.82
N CYS A 207 7.86 -8.63 0.99
CA CYS A 207 8.50 -8.80 2.30
C CYS A 207 8.92 -7.44 2.87
N TRP A 208 9.52 -6.61 2.02
CA TRP A 208 9.98 -5.28 2.37
C TRP A 208 8.82 -4.34 2.75
N ASP A 209 7.80 -4.22 1.89
CA ASP A 209 6.59 -3.42 2.13
C ASP A 209 5.87 -3.87 3.42
N LEU A 210 5.89 -5.19 3.73
CA LEU A 210 5.32 -5.75 4.96
C LEU A 210 6.07 -5.31 6.23
N LEU A 211 7.40 -5.31 6.21
CA LEU A 211 8.22 -4.86 7.35
C LEU A 211 7.93 -3.40 7.70
N HIS A 212 7.71 -2.54 6.69
CA HIS A 212 7.25 -1.17 6.90
C HIS A 212 5.82 -1.09 7.44
N ARG A 213 4.86 -1.83 6.86
CA ARG A 213 3.44 -1.82 7.34
C ARG A 213 3.27 -2.35 8.76
N LEU A 214 4.15 -3.23 9.23
CA LEU A 214 4.20 -3.72 10.61
C LEU A 214 4.86 -2.74 11.60
N GLY A 215 5.42 -1.63 11.12
CA GLY A 215 6.19 -0.70 11.97
C GLY A 215 7.57 -1.19 12.37
N HIS A 216 8.09 -2.27 11.77
CA HIS A 216 9.41 -2.84 12.08
C HIS A 216 10.58 -2.08 11.42
N ARG A 217 10.48 -0.75 11.24
CA ARG A 217 11.52 0.07 10.58
C ARG A 217 12.88 -0.04 11.26
N ASP A 218 12.92 0.08 12.58
CA ASP A 218 14.20 0.03 13.33
C ASP A 218 14.79 -1.38 13.32
N ARG A 219 13.96 -2.43 13.45
CA ARG A 219 14.39 -3.83 13.29
C ARG A 219 14.90 -4.11 11.88
N LEU A 220 14.30 -3.53 10.85
CA LEU A 220 14.77 -3.63 9.47
C LEU A 220 16.13 -2.93 9.28
N ILE A 221 16.38 -1.81 9.98
CA ILE A 221 17.71 -1.15 9.98
C ILE A 221 18.76 -2.07 10.61
N GLU A 222 18.48 -2.68 11.76
CA GLU A 222 19.37 -3.67 12.39
C GLU A 222 19.68 -4.80 11.40
N LEU A 223 18.64 -5.46 10.89
CA LEU A 223 18.73 -6.61 9.99
C LEU A 223 19.54 -6.31 8.72
N ILE A 224 19.29 -5.19 8.01
CA ILE A 224 20.04 -4.85 6.78
C ILE A 224 21.48 -4.41 7.06
N THR A 225 21.77 -3.94 8.28
CA THR A 225 23.12 -3.52 8.70
C THR A 225 23.97 -4.71 9.14
N GLU A 226 23.38 -5.66 9.86
CA GLU A 226 24.07 -6.81 10.44
C GLU A 226 24.18 -8.01 9.48
N ALA A 227 23.33 -8.10 8.46
CA ALA A 227 23.29 -9.25 7.55
C ALA A 227 24.55 -9.44 6.69
N GLU A 228 24.94 -10.71 6.54
CA GLU A 228 25.90 -11.17 5.52
C GLU A 228 25.24 -11.09 4.13
N LEU A 229 25.47 -9.97 3.44
CA LEU A 229 24.90 -9.75 2.11
C LEU A 229 25.72 -10.47 1.02
N PRO A 230 25.07 -11.14 0.05
CA PRO A 230 25.75 -11.67 -1.13
C PRO A 230 26.44 -10.55 -1.93
N GLU A 231 27.70 -10.76 -2.34
CA GLU A 231 28.48 -9.79 -3.13
C GLU A 231 27.86 -9.49 -4.50
N ASP A 232 27.01 -10.38 -5.02
CA ASP A 232 26.31 -10.26 -6.30
C ASP A 232 24.95 -9.54 -6.21
N ASP A 233 24.42 -9.27 -5.00
CA ASP A 233 23.14 -8.59 -4.83
C ASP A 233 23.30 -7.08 -4.66
N ALA A 234 23.46 -6.40 -5.80
CA ALA A 234 23.56 -4.94 -5.87
C ALA A 234 22.42 -4.21 -5.14
N MET A 235 21.19 -4.74 -5.13
CA MET A 235 20.07 -4.10 -4.44
C MET A 235 20.27 -4.12 -2.92
N LEU A 236 20.71 -5.25 -2.35
CA LEU A 236 21.02 -5.35 -0.93
C LEU A 236 22.18 -4.43 -0.54
N ILE A 237 23.22 -4.36 -1.38
CA ILE A 237 24.38 -3.47 -1.17
C ILE A 237 23.94 -2.00 -1.13
N ASP A 238 23.09 -1.57 -2.06
CA ASP A 238 22.55 -0.20 -2.11
C ASP A 238 21.63 0.10 -0.91
N LEU A 239 20.78 -0.85 -0.51
CA LEU A 239 19.90 -0.71 0.67
C LEU A 239 20.69 -0.56 1.97
N ARG A 240 21.74 -1.36 2.17
CA ARG A 240 22.65 -1.21 3.31
C ARG A 240 23.40 0.12 3.26
N ALA A 241 23.82 0.59 2.09
CA ALA A 241 24.43 1.92 1.96
C ALA A 241 23.48 3.04 2.39
N GLY A 242 22.19 2.98 2.01
CA GLY A 242 21.17 3.92 2.50
C GLY A 242 21.02 3.89 4.02
N ALA A 243 20.88 2.69 4.60
CA ALA A 243 20.71 2.52 6.04
C ALA A 243 21.93 3.00 6.84
N VAL A 244 23.15 2.62 6.43
CA VAL A 244 24.39 2.90 7.17
C VAL A 244 24.92 4.32 6.92
N GLU A 245 24.95 4.76 5.68
CA GLU A 245 25.60 6.04 5.32
C GLU A 245 24.65 7.24 5.48
N LEU A 246 23.33 7.04 5.30
CA LEU A 246 22.32 8.10 5.40
C LEU A 246 21.38 7.95 6.62
N GLY A 247 21.12 6.72 7.09
CA GLY A 247 20.09 6.46 8.12
C GLY A 247 18.67 6.34 7.55
N ILE A 248 18.55 6.25 6.22
CA ILE A 248 17.29 6.19 5.48
C ILE A 248 17.07 4.77 4.98
N VAL A 249 15.82 4.30 5.10
CA VAL A 249 15.35 3.04 4.53
C VAL A 249 14.15 3.35 3.64
N PRO A 250 14.18 2.97 2.34
CA PRO A 250 13.07 3.23 1.42
C PRO A 250 11.83 2.42 1.82
N HIS A 251 10.62 2.97 1.71
CA HIS A 251 9.39 2.31 2.16
C HIS A 251 8.75 1.38 1.14
N ASN A 252 8.91 1.69 -0.15
CA ASN A 252 8.22 1.00 -1.23
C ASN A 252 9.15 0.75 -2.42
N ARG A 253 8.64 0.04 -3.43
CA ARG A 253 9.36 -0.26 -4.68
C ARG A 253 10.00 0.97 -5.35
N GLU A 254 9.34 2.13 -5.31
CA GLU A 254 9.83 3.33 -5.99
C GLU A 254 10.98 3.98 -5.20
N GLU A 255 10.87 4.10 -3.88
CA GLU A 255 12.00 4.56 -3.06
C GLU A 255 13.19 3.57 -3.13
N ILE A 256 12.96 2.26 -3.35
CA ILE A 256 14.05 1.30 -3.63
C ILE A 256 14.72 1.63 -4.98
N LEU A 257 13.95 1.93 -6.03
CA LEU A 257 14.50 2.32 -7.33
C LEU A 257 15.28 3.64 -7.25
N TRP A 258 14.71 4.65 -6.58
CA TRP A 258 15.32 5.93 -6.28
C TRP A 258 16.67 5.76 -5.55
N LEU A 259 16.70 4.98 -4.46
CA LEU A 259 17.95 4.75 -3.73
C LEU A 259 19.03 4.12 -4.63
N ARG A 260 18.67 3.14 -5.45
CA ARG A 260 19.60 2.51 -6.41
C ARG A 260 20.06 3.50 -7.50
N LYS A 261 19.18 4.39 -7.94
CA LYS A 261 19.52 5.48 -8.89
C LYS A 261 20.51 6.47 -8.29
N LEU A 262 20.38 6.81 -7.01
CA LEU A 262 21.35 7.61 -6.26
C LEU A 262 22.72 6.92 -6.08
N ARG A 263 22.76 5.59 -6.16
CA ARG A 263 23.98 4.77 -6.08
C ARG A 263 24.67 4.54 -7.43
N GLU A 264 24.07 4.95 -8.55
CA GLU A 264 24.72 4.92 -9.86
C GLU A 264 25.95 5.85 -9.88
N PRO A 265 27.06 5.49 -10.56
CA PRO A 265 28.29 6.31 -10.58
C PRO A 265 28.07 7.76 -11.04
N ALA A 266 27.07 8.00 -11.89
CA ALA A 266 26.69 9.34 -12.37
C ALA A 266 26.16 10.28 -11.26
N ARG A 267 25.78 9.75 -10.09
CA ARG A 267 25.30 10.53 -8.92
C ARG A 267 26.23 10.42 -7.72
N ALA A 268 27.47 9.96 -7.91
CA ALA A 268 28.43 9.75 -6.83
C ALA A 268 28.75 11.05 -6.03
N ASP A 269 28.81 12.19 -6.72
CA ASP A 269 29.06 13.49 -6.08
C ASP A 269 27.87 13.92 -5.19
N PHE A 270 26.64 13.81 -5.70
CA PHE A 270 25.43 14.03 -4.90
C PHE A 270 25.36 13.08 -3.71
N TRP A 271 25.68 11.79 -3.88
CA TRP A 271 25.73 10.83 -2.76
C TRP A 271 26.74 11.23 -1.68
N SER A 272 27.93 11.69 -2.09
CA SER A 272 28.98 12.18 -1.19
C SER A 272 28.53 13.41 -0.41
N GLU A 273 27.89 14.37 -1.09
CA GLU A 273 27.34 15.57 -0.47
C GLU A 273 26.17 15.26 0.47
N ALA A 274 25.25 14.42 0.04
CA ALA A 274 24.11 13.96 0.84
C ALA A 274 24.58 13.31 2.15
N ARG A 275 25.62 12.46 2.11
CA ARG A 275 26.26 11.94 3.33
C ARG A 275 26.82 13.05 4.23
N SER A 276 27.50 14.03 3.65
CA SER A 276 28.10 15.15 4.38
C SER A 276 27.04 16.02 5.07
N ALA A 277 25.93 16.30 4.38
CA ALA A 277 24.79 17.03 4.93
C ALA A 277 24.07 16.22 6.03
N MET A 278 23.80 14.93 5.77
CA MET A 278 23.16 14.03 6.74
C MET A 278 24.01 13.80 7.99
N ALA A 279 25.35 13.80 7.88
CA ALA A 279 26.26 13.68 9.02
C ALA A 279 26.18 14.86 10.02
N GLN A 280 25.64 16.02 9.61
CA GLN A 280 25.39 17.16 10.48
C GLN A 280 24.12 16.99 11.33
N LEU A 281 23.26 16.01 11.01
CA LEU A 281 22.03 15.72 11.72
C LEU A 281 22.24 14.67 12.82
N SER A 282 21.51 14.83 13.93
CA SER A 282 21.51 13.83 15.01
C SER A 282 21.00 12.47 14.51
N ALA A 283 21.45 11.39 15.13
CA ALA A 283 21.00 10.04 14.77
C ALA A 283 19.47 9.86 14.97
N GLU A 284 18.89 10.58 15.93
CA GLU A 284 17.45 10.65 16.13
C GLU A 284 16.75 11.32 14.94
N ARG A 285 17.21 12.52 14.54
CA ARG A 285 16.66 13.23 13.37
C ARG A 285 16.75 12.38 12.11
N ARG A 286 17.89 11.73 11.85
CA ARG A 286 18.06 10.87 10.66
C ARG A 286 17.07 9.71 10.59
N ARG A 287 16.61 9.18 11.74
CA ARG A 287 15.58 8.12 11.77
C ARG A 287 14.17 8.64 11.41
N GLU A 288 13.90 9.93 11.58
CA GLU A 288 12.60 10.53 11.20
C GLU A 288 12.47 10.73 9.69
N LEU A 289 13.62 10.86 9.00
CA LEU A 289 13.70 11.22 7.58
C LEU A 289 13.32 10.08 6.63
N GLU A 290 12.82 10.51 5.48
CA GLU A 290 12.41 9.69 4.34
C GLU A 290 13.28 10.05 3.12
N LEU A 291 13.20 9.27 2.04
CA LEU A 291 14.14 9.45 0.92
C LEU A 291 13.98 10.80 0.22
N ARG A 292 12.75 11.33 0.16
CA ARG A 292 12.45 12.68 -0.35
C ARG A 292 13.10 13.83 0.43
N ASP A 293 13.52 13.59 1.68
CA ASP A 293 14.14 14.64 2.51
C ASP A 293 15.62 14.82 2.16
N LEU A 294 16.23 13.92 1.38
CA LEU A 294 17.67 13.92 1.14
C LEU A 294 18.14 15.15 0.36
N ALA A 295 17.47 15.47 -0.75
CA ALA A 295 17.72 16.68 -1.53
C ALA A 295 17.43 17.95 -0.73
N ILE A 296 16.38 17.93 0.11
CA ILE A 296 16.02 19.02 1.01
C ILE A 296 17.13 19.28 2.05
N VAL A 297 17.74 18.22 2.61
CA VAL A 297 18.85 18.33 3.56
C VAL A 297 20.13 18.85 2.89
N VAL A 298 20.43 18.42 1.66
CA VAL A 298 21.52 18.99 0.85
C VAL A 298 21.29 20.48 0.58
N ALA A 299 20.09 20.86 0.13
CA ALA A 299 19.72 22.24 -0.13
C ALA A 299 19.79 23.12 1.14
N ALA A 300 19.30 22.60 2.28
CA ALA A 300 19.43 23.27 3.57
C ALA A 300 20.91 23.45 3.97
N ALA A 301 21.77 22.45 3.78
CA ALA A 301 23.20 22.57 4.05
C ALA A 301 23.89 23.65 3.20
N ARG A 302 23.50 23.79 1.91
CA ARG A 302 24.01 24.82 0.99
C ARG A 302 23.48 26.23 1.33
N HIS A 303 22.18 26.36 1.60
CA HIS A 303 21.50 27.66 1.62
C HIS A 303 21.09 28.19 3.00
N ALA A 304 20.88 27.32 3.97
CA ALA A 304 20.36 27.65 5.30
C ALA A 304 20.86 26.64 6.36
N PRO A 305 22.18 26.47 6.53
CA PRO A 305 22.76 25.42 7.38
C PRO A 305 22.30 25.51 8.83
N GLU A 306 21.87 26.69 9.30
CA GLU A 306 21.24 26.86 10.60
C GLU A 306 20.00 25.97 10.78
N MET A 307 19.23 25.70 9.72
CA MET A 307 18.00 24.89 9.79
C MET A 307 18.27 23.44 10.19
N LEU A 308 19.45 22.89 9.83
CA LEU A 308 19.88 21.53 10.20
C LEU A 308 19.87 21.33 11.73
N THR A 309 20.14 22.40 12.48
CA THR A 309 20.16 22.41 13.95
C THR A 309 18.84 22.81 14.60
N MET A 310 17.85 23.28 13.83
CA MET A 310 16.57 23.74 14.38
C MET A 310 15.69 22.58 14.87
N SER A 311 14.93 22.87 15.93
CA SER A 311 13.83 22.00 16.36
C SER A 311 12.64 22.16 15.43
N THR A 312 11.81 21.12 15.34
CA THR A 312 10.57 21.13 14.54
C THR A 312 9.64 22.27 14.96
N GLN A 313 9.59 22.59 16.26
CA GLN A 313 8.80 23.70 16.81
C GLN A 313 9.34 25.09 16.41
N GLU A 314 10.64 25.25 16.19
CA GLU A 314 11.22 26.50 15.68
C GLU A 314 10.83 26.70 14.21
N LEU A 315 10.91 25.65 13.39
CA LEU A 315 10.53 25.70 11.99
C LEU A 315 9.02 25.91 11.79
N ASP A 316 8.16 25.24 12.57
CA ASP A 316 6.70 25.47 12.59
C ASP A 316 6.39 26.93 12.92
N ARG A 317 7.02 27.50 13.97
CA ARG A 317 6.78 28.90 14.37
C ARG A 317 7.18 29.88 13.27
N ARG A 318 8.34 29.66 12.61
CA ARG A 318 8.81 30.49 11.49
C ARG A 318 7.89 30.37 10.28
N LEU A 319 7.48 29.16 9.93
CA LEU A 319 6.59 28.92 8.80
C LEU A 319 5.21 29.54 9.06
N THR A 320 4.64 29.32 10.25
CA THR A 320 3.39 29.96 10.68
C THR A 320 3.47 31.48 10.57
N ALA A 321 4.52 32.10 11.10
CA ALA A 321 4.70 33.55 11.04
C ALA A 321 4.85 34.10 9.61
N TYR A 322 5.39 33.30 8.67
CA TYR A 322 5.38 33.65 7.25
C TYR A 322 3.98 33.50 6.64
N LEU A 323 3.32 32.36 6.83
CA LEU A 323 2.00 32.06 6.26
C LEU A 323 0.91 33.00 6.79
N ASP A 324 0.98 33.46 8.05
CA ASP A 324 0.09 34.49 8.62
C ASP A 324 0.16 35.84 7.88
N THR A 325 1.19 36.07 7.05
CA THR A 325 1.32 37.26 6.18
C THR A 325 0.87 37.04 4.74
N GLN A 326 0.59 35.79 4.35
CA GLN A 326 0.20 35.43 3.00
C GLN A 326 -1.33 35.50 2.80
N ARG A 327 -1.75 35.63 1.54
CA ARG A 327 -3.11 35.32 1.13
C ARG A 327 -3.16 33.85 0.76
N HIS A 328 -4.21 33.17 1.23
CA HIS A 328 -4.46 31.75 1.04
C HIS A 328 -5.71 31.57 0.18
N HIS A 329 -5.70 30.54 -0.66
CA HIS A 329 -6.79 30.20 -1.57
C HIS A 329 -7.34 28.82 -1.21
N HIS A 330 -8.66 28.72 -1.07
CA HIS A 330 -9.31 27.50 -0.60
C HIS A 330 -10.41 27.13 -1.61
N PRO A 331 -10.31 25.97 -2.28
CA PRO A 331 -11.38 25.48 -3.14
C PRO A 331 -12.71 25.42 -2.39
N THR A 332 -13.73 26.09 -2.93
CA THR A 332 -15.09 26.04 -2.36
C THR A 332 -15.86 24.78 -2.74
N ASP A 333 -15.37 24.05 -3.75
CA ASP A 333 -16.06 22.92 -4.37
C ASP A 333 -15.41 21.59 -4.00
N ASP A 334 -16.25 20.57 -3.73
CA ASP A 334 -15.85 19.15 -3.56
C ASP A 334 -15.41 18.53 -4.91
N PHE A 335 -14.44 19.14 -5.62
CA PHE A 335 -13.77 18.49 -6.74
C PHE A 335 -13.21 17.13 -6.26
N ASP A 336 -13.43 16.09 -7.06
CA ASP A 336 -13.18 14.68 -6.73
C ASP A 336 -14.00 14.04 -5.59
N ASN A 337 -15.16 14.61 -5.19
CA ASN A 337 -16.07 14.02 -4.18
C ASN A 337 -15.42 13.77 -2.79
N ILE A 338 -14.36 14.49 -2.44
CA ILE A 338 -13.68 14.36 -1.14
C ILE A 338 -14.53 15.02 -0.04
N ARG A 339 -15.57 14.31 0.41
CA ARG A 339 -16.49 14.77 1.46
C ARG A 339 -15.73 15.22 2.72
N GLY A 340 -15.79 16.51 3.01
CA GLY A 340 -15.32 17.06 4.30
C GLY A 340 -14.82 18.50 4.27
N GLY A 341 -14.72 19.13 3.09
CA GLY A 341 -13.98 20.36 2.93
C GLY A 341 -12.47 20.09 2.93
N ARG A 342 -11.76 20.73 2.01
CA ARG A 342 -10.31 20.56 1.88
C ARG A 342 -9.60 21.21 3.07
N ARG A 343 -8.56 20.55 3.58
CA ARG A 343 -7.76 21.00 4.72
C ARG A 343 -6.36 21.31 4.21
N ASP A 344 -6.10 22.56 3.89
CA ASP A 344 -4.81 22.99 3.28
C ASP A 344 -4.09 24.01 4.17
N LEU A 345 -4.61 24.30 5.35
CA LEU A 345 -3.91 25.15 6.33
C LEU A 345 -2.86 24.33 7.08
N LEU A 346 -1.68 24.91 7.31
CA LEU A 346 -0.59 24.29 8.07
C LEU A 346 -1.06 23.66 9.40
N ARG A 347 -1.96 24.36 10.11
CA ARG A 347 -2.49 23.92 11.41
C ARG A 347 -3.28 22.60 11.35
N ASP A 348 -3.84 22.25 10.19
CA ASP A 348 -4.71 21.10 10.00
C ASP A 348 -3.92 19.79 9.81
N HIS A 349 -2.59 19.87 9.62
CA HIS A 349 -1.66 18.74 9.46
C HIS A 349 -0.52 18.72 10.48
N ARG A 350 -0.52 19.60 11.50
CA ARG A 350 0.60 19.71 12.47
C ARG A 350 0.94 18.41 13.21
N ASP A 351 -0.05 17.53 13.42
CA ASP A 351 0.11 16.20 14.01
C ASP A 351 0.76 15.17 13.06
N ARG A 352 0.91 15.53 11.78
CA ARG A 352 1.36 14.67 10.67
C ARG A 352 2.65 15.17 10.01
N LEU A 353 3.02 16.43 10.24
CA LEU A 353 4.19 17.09 9.69
C LEU A 353 5.46 16.76 10.48
N LYS A 354 6.47 16.23 9.80
CA LYS A 354 7.81 15.95 10.33
C LYS A 354 8.74 17.12 10.07
N TRP A 355 9.92 17.12 10.70
CA TRP A 355 10.96 18.13 10.47
C TRP A 355 11.31 18.30 8.99
N GLY A 356 11.41 17.19 8.22
CA GLY A 356 11.70 17.22 6.79
C GLY A 356 10.67 18.00 5.98
N ASP A 357 9.37 17.80 6.25
CA ASP A 357 8.29 18.53 5.60
C ASP A 357 8.40 20.06 5.86
N TYR A 358 8.75 20.48 7.09
CA TYR A 358 8.94 21.90 7.39
C TYR A 358 10.15 22.51 6.66
N VAL A 359 11.29 21.81 6.61
CA VAL A 359 12.46 22.30 5.86
C VAL A 359 12.16 22.35 4.37
N ALA A 360 11.41 21.39 3.84
CA ALA A 360 10.96 21.41 2.45
C ALA A 360 10.13 22.66 2.16
N MET A 361 9.09 22.95 2.95
CA MET A 361 8.29 24.17 2.79
C MET A 361 9.13 25.46 2.89
N HIS A 362 10.10 25.53 3.81
CA HIS A 362 11.04 26.66 3.89
C HIS A 362 11.96 26.77 2.66
N MET A 363 12.40 25.66 2.07
CA MET A 363 13.20 25.66 0.83
C MET A 363 12.37 26.06 -0.40
N ALA A 364 11.11 25.63 -0.51
CA ALA A 364 10.19 26.07 -1.56
C ALA A 364 9.97 27.58 -1.52
N ILE A 365 9.65 28.13 -0.33
CA ILE A 365 9.52 29.58 -0.13
C ILE A 365 10.82 30.32 -0.49
N LYS A 366 11.98 29.76 -0.14
CA LYS A 366 13.30 30.36 -0.45
C LYS A 366 13.63 30.33 -1.95
N ALA A 367 13.25 29.28 -2.67
CA ALA A 367 13.43 29.18 -4.12
C ALA A 367 12.67 30.30 -4.84
N PHE A 368 11.40 30.54 -4.49
CA PHE A 368 10.57 31.59 -5.10
C PHE A 368 10.73 32.99 -4.50
N GLN A 369 11.74 33.19 -3.64
CA GLN A 369 12.30 34.52 -3.36
C GLN A 369 13.39 34.93 -4.38
N VAL A 370 13.84 34.03 -5.24
CA VAL A 370 14.80 34.31 -6.32
C VAL A 370 14.05 34.85 -7.54
N PRO A 371 14.30 36.10 -8.02
CA PRO A 371 13.54 36.69 -9.12
C PRO A 371 13.57 35.84 -10.41
N GLN A 372 14.69 35.19 -10.71
CA GLN A 372 14.85 34.33 -11.88
C GLN A 372 13.94 33.09 -11.82
N MET A 373 13.73 32.50 -10.64
CA MET A 373 12.80 31.38 -10.46
C MET A 373 11.35 31.83 -10.67
N VAL A 374 11.00 33.05 -10.24
CA VAL A 374 9.68 33.63 -10.45
C VAL A 374 9.46 33.94 -11.94
N GLU A 375 10.42 34.58 -12.60
CA GLU A 375 10.35 34.87 -14.04
C GLU A 375 10.17 33.58 -14.88
N HIS A 376 10.97 32.56 -14.59
CA HIS A 376 10.89 31.26 -15.28
C HIS A 376 9.57 30.53 -15.01
N LEU A 377 9.08 30.51 -13.77
CA LEU A 377 7.79 29.92 -13.43
C LEU A 377 6.64 30.60 -14.21
N PHE A 378 6.60 31.94 -14.24
CA PHE A 378 5.56 32.67 -14.95
C PHE A 378 5.63 32.49 -16.48
N ASP A 379 6.82 32.42 -17.07
CA ASP A 379 6.99 32.09 -18.50
C ASP A 379 6.50 30.67 -18.82
N PHE A 380 6.88 29.68 -18.00
CA PHE A 380 6.50 28.29 -18.22
C PHE A 380 5.00 28.05 -18.02
N ALA A 381 4.40 28.65 -16.99
CA ALA A 381 2.96 28.61 -16.77
C ALA A 381 2.17 29.35 -17.86
N GLU A 382 2.71 30.43 -18.43
CA GLU A 382 2.08 31.13 -19.57
C GLU A 382 2.14 30.30 -20.85
N ARG A 383 3.23 29.55 -21.08
CA ARG A 383 3.31 28.57 -22.18
C ARG A 383 2.37 27.38 -21.99
N ASP A 384 2.14 26.96 -20.76
CA ASP A 384 1.16 25.91 -20.41
C ASP A 384 -0.28 26.36 -20.67
N ARG A 385 -0.64 27.58 -20.23
CA ARG A 385 -1.95 28.22 -20.51
C ARG A 385 -2.28 28.33 -22.01
N GLN A 386 -1.28 28.21 -22.89
CA GLN A 386 -1.42 28.24 -24.34
C GLN A 386 -1.51 26.85 -24.99
N ASP A 387 -1.24 25.75 -24.26
CA ASP A 387 -1.39 24.36 -24.73
C ASP A 387 -2.69 23.75 -24.16
N ASP A 388 -3.68 23.51 -25.00
CA ASP A 388 -4.98 22.96 -24.60
C ASP A 388 -5.02 21.42 -24.57
N THR A 389 -3.86 20.75 -24.62
CA THR A 389 -3.77 19.29 -24.77
C THR A 389 -3.17 18.55 -23.56
N THR A 390 -2.44 19.24 -22.69
CA THR A 390 -1.78 18.68 -21.49
C THR A 390 -1.52 19.79 -20.49
N GLU A 391 -1.36 19.45 -19.21
CA GLU A 391 -0.66 20.33 -18.26
C GLU A 391 0.85 20.17 -18.42
N TYR A 392 1.60 21.21 -18.04
CA TYR A 392 3.05 21.22 -17.95
C TYR A 392 3.52 20.97 -16.51
N GLY A 393 4.76 20.51 -16.39
CA GLY A 393 5.40 20.22 -15.12
C GLY A 393 6.86 19.83 -15.31
N GLY A 394 7.51 19.47 -14.21
CA GLY A 394 8.93 19.20 -14.17
C GLY A 394 9.46 19.07 -12.74
N VAL A 395 10.73 19.43 -12.54
CA VAL A 395 11.34 19.38 -11.20
C VAL A 395 12.01 20.70 -10.85
N ILE A 396 12.09 20.98 -9.54
CA ILE A 396 12.88 22.08 -9.00
C ILE A 396 14.08 21.44 -8.30
N ASP A 397 15.28 21.74 -8.80
CA ASP A 397 16.55 21.17 -8.33
C ASP A 397 17.55 22.29 -7.98
N LEU A 398 18.77 21.92 -7.62
CA LEU A 398 19.93 22.80 -7.53
C LEU A 398 20.94 22.48 -8.62
N ASP A 399 21.35 23.50 -9.36
CA ASP A 399 22.39 23.35 -10.38
C ASP A 399 23.77 23.00 -9.76
N GLU A 400 24.76 22.77 -10.63
CA GLU A 400 26.15 22.47 -10.24
C GLU A 400 26.80 23.58 -9.37
N GLN A 401 26.30 24.82 -9.42
CA GLN A 401 26.77 25.93 -8.58
C GLN A 401 25.94 26.08 -7.30
N GLY A 402 24.93 25.23 -7.08
CA GLY A 402 24.01 25.32 -5.97
C GLY A 402 23.08 26.51 -6.05
N ARG A 403 22.56 26.85 -7.23
CA ARG A 403 21.45 27.79 -7.40
C ARG A 403 20.17 27.01 -7.67
N PHE A 404 19.04 27.51 -7.19
CA PHE A 404 17.72 26.96 -7.57
C PHE A 404 17.52 27.07 -9.08
N GLU A 405 17.04 25.98 -9.68
CA GLU A 405 16.64 25.93 -11.08
C GLU A 405 15.29 25.20 -11.24
N LEU A 406 14.57 25.55 -12.31
CA LEU A 406 13.32 24.90 -12.72
C LEU A 406 13.60 24.15 -14.03
N LEU A 407 13.50 22.81 -13.98
CA LEU A 407 13.76 21.94 -15.12
C LEU A 407 12.43 21.49 -15.73
N GLU A 408 12.19 21.86 -16.99
CA GLU A 408 10.94 21.64 -17.71
C GLU A 408 10.87 20.24 -18.35
N PHE A 409 9.76 19.52 -18.15
CA PHE A 409 9.53 18.20 -18.76
C PHE A 409 8.13 18.11 -19.38
N ILE A 410 7.97 18.70 -20.57
CA ILE A 410 6.70 18.67 -21.32
C ILE A 410 6.26 17.20 -21.58
N PRO A 411 5.04 16.79 -21.19
CA PRO A 411 4.58 15.41 -21.35
C PRO A 411 4.58 14.91 -22.80
N ARG A 412 5.19 13.74 -23.00
CA ARG A 412 5.16 13.03 -24.29
C ARG A 412 3.81 12.35 -24.56
N ILE A 413 3.06 12.02 -23.51
CA ILE A 413 1.71 11.44 -23.59
C ILE A 413 0.73 12.53 -23.16
N ARG A 414 -0.12 12.95 -24.09
CA ARG A 414 -1.12 14.01 -23.90
C ARG A 414 -2.49 13.35 -23.79
N GLN A 415 -3.15 13.48 -22.63
CA GLN A 415 -4.46 12.87 -22.36
C GLN A 415 -5.57 13.90 -22.13
N HIS A 416 -5.26 15.01 -21.44
CA HIS A 416 -6.19 16.11 -21.17
C HIS A 416 -5.42 17.31 -20.60
N ALA A 417 -5.91 18.54 -20.82
CA ALA A 417 -5.38 19.78 -20.20
C ALA A 417 -5.67 19.92 -18.69
N GLN A 418 -5.96 18.81 -17.99
CA GLN A 418 -6.23 18.76 -16.53
C GLN A 418 -5.50 17.56 -15.90
N LYS A 419 -4.38 17.16 -16.53
CA LYS A 419 -3.61 16.00 -16.09
C LYS A 419 -2.17 16.05 -16.62
N PHE A 420 -1.25 16.36 -15.73
CA PHE A 420 0.16 16.11 -15.94
C PHE A 420 0.48 14.60 -15.98
N ILE A 421 1.40 14.20 -16.86
CA ILE A 421 1.93 12.82 -16.94
C ILE A 421 3.45 12.88 -17.00
N ALA A 422 4.08 12.62 -15.84
CA ALA A 422 5.52 12.57 -15.71
C ALA A 422 6.17 11.61 -16.72
N SER A 423 7.22 12.06 -17.39
CA SER A 423 8.04 11.23 -18.26
C SER A 423 9.08 10.44 -17.45
N GLN A 424 9.60 9.33 -17.98
CA GLN A 424 10.71 8.62 -17.32
C GLN A 424 11.95 9.52 -17.15
N GLU A 425 12.17 10.43 -18.09
CA GLU A 425 13.27 11.40 -18.09
C GLU A 425 13.14 12.39 -16.92
N MET A 426 11.92 12.85 -16.64
CA MET A 426 11.61 13.64 -15.45
C MET A 426 11.83 12.83 -14.17
N LEU A 427 11.36 11.58 -14.10
CA LEU A 427 11.56 10.74 -12.92
C LEU A 427 13.06 10.47 -12.64
N ASP A 428 13.85 10.26 -13.69
CA ASP A 428 15.30 10.04 -13.59
C ASP A 428 16.06 11.29 -13.11
N ALA A 429 15.57 12.51 -13.41
CA ALA A 429 16.07 13.77 -12.85
C ALA A 429 15.56 14.01 -11.42
N ALA A 430 14.30 13.66 -11.15
CA ALA A 430 13.65 13.89 -9.85
C ALA A 430 14.33 13.19 -8.67
N TYR A 431 15.14 12.16 -8.93
CA TYR A 431 15.89 11.47 -7.89
C TYR A 431 16.93 12.35 -7.15
N THR A 432 17.34 13.50 -7.70
CA THR A 432 18.16 14.50 -6.97
C THR A 432 17.42 15.77 -6.60
N ALA A 433 16.25 16.00 -7.21
CA ALA A 433 15.49 17.23 -7.09
C ALA A 433 14.82 17.42 -5.73
N LEU A 434 14.55 18.69 -5.39
CA LEU A 434 13.88 19.09 -4.17
C LEU A 434 12.37 18.86 -4.26
N PHE A 435 11.78 19.16 -5.42
CA PHE A 435 10.34 19.04 -5.67
C PHE A 435 10.04 18.52 -7.07
N HIS A 436 9.03 17.67 -7.19
CA HIS A 436 8.27 17.51 -8.42
C HIS A 436 7.26 18.66 -8.48
N PHE A 437 6.92 19.15 -9.68
CA PHE A 437 5.84 20.12 -9.81
C PHE A 437 5.04 19.98 -11.11
N HIS A 438 3.83 20.53 -11.09
CA HIS A 438 3.02 20.81 -12.26
C HIS A 438 2.22 22.10 -12.08
N ASN A 439 1.62 22.57 -13.17
CA ASN A 439 0.85 23.81 -13.21
C ASN A 439 -0.65 23.52 -13.40
N HIS A 440 -1.50 24.23 -12.65
CA HIS A 440 -2.94 24.38 -12.92
C HIS A 440 -3.16 25.70 -13.68
N ALA A 441 -2.62 25.76 -14.91
CA ALA A 441 -2.55 27.00 -15.69
C ALA A 441 -3.68 27.18 -16.72
N GLN A 442 -4.77 26.42 -16.68
CA GLN A 442 -5.80 26.43 -17.75
C GLN A 442 -6.46 27.80 -17.99
N ARG A 443 -6.45 28.69 -17.00
CA ARG A 443 -6.97 30.06 -17.04
C ARG A 443 -6.32 30.90 -15.95
N TYR A 444 -6.27 32.22 -16.11
CA TYR A 444 -5.68 33.09 -15.09
C TYR A 444 -6.45 33.14 -13.76
N ASN A 445 -7.78 33.05 -13.80
CA ASN A 445 -8.62 33.13 -12.60
C ASN A 445 -8.99 31.72 -12.13
N ASN A 446 -8.01 30.97 -11.62
CA ASN A 446 -8.14 29.55 -11.29
C ASN A 446 -8.17 29.27 -9.77
N ALA A 447 -8.44 30.28 -8.93
CA ALA A 447 -8.45 30.15 -7.47
C ALA A 447 -9.33 29.01 -6.93
N ASP A 448 -10.46 28.72 -7.59
CA ASP A 448 -11.35 27.60 -7.24
C ASP A 448 -10.67 26.21 -7.38
N TYR A 449 -9.55 26.14 -8.10
CA TYR A 449 -8.73 24.96 -8.40
C TYR A 449 -7.34 25.01 -7.75
N ALA A 450 -7.14 25.85 -6.73
CA ALA A 450 -5.91 25.87 -5.95
C ALA A 450 -5.68 24.54 -5.21
N GLY A 451 -4.43 24.13 -5.10
CA GLY A 451 -4.03 22.85 -4.51
C GLY A 451 -4.27 21.60 -5.39
N PRO A 452 -3.59 20.49 -5.08
CA PRO A 452 -3.48 19.29 -5.94
C PRO A 452 -4.78 18.47 -6.06
N GLY A 453 -5.09 17.91 -7.23
CA GLY A 453 -6.24 17.03 -7.44
C GLY A 453 -6.06 15.63 -6.81
N PHE A 454 -7.09 14.78 -6.87
CA PHE A 454 -6.99 13.39 -6.39
C PHE A 454 -5.93 12.59 -7.16
N GLY A 455 -5.75 12.87 -8.47
CA GLY A 455 -4.67 12.29 -9.28
C GLY A 455 -3.29 12.58 -8.70
N ASP A 456 -3.05 13.82 -8.30
CA ASP A 456 -1.77 14.31 -7.79
C ASP A 456 -1.46 13.77 -6.40
N LEU A 457 -2.49 13.66 -5.54
CA LEU A 457 -2.35 13.02 -4.24
C LEU A 457 -2.00 11.53 -4.37
N ASN A 458 -2.60 10.82 -5.34
CA ASN A 458 -2.20 9.44 -5.63
C ASN A 458 -0.79 9.37 -6.23
N TYR A 459 -0.37 10.34 -7.06
CA TYR A 459 1.00 10.42 -7.58
C TYR A 459 2.01 10.57 -6.43
N ALA A 460 1.76 11.49 -5.50
CA ALA A 460 2.56 11.68 -4.30
C ALA A 460 2.54 10.47 -3.35
N ASP A 461 1.41 9.76 -3.22
CA ASP A 461 1.32 8.51 -2.45
C ASP A 461 2.19 7.39 -3.05
N ASN A 462 2.24 7.27 -4.39
CA ASN A 462 3.02 6.25 -5.08
C ASN A 462 4.53 6.55 -5.07
N LEU A 463 4.94 7.78 -5.44
CA LEU A 463 6.36 8.16 -5.54
C LEU A 463 6.99 8.58 -4.22
N ARG A 464 6.16 8.94 -3.22
CA ARG A 464 6.57 9.46 -1.90
C ARG A 464 7.39 10.76 -1.92
N ALA A 465 7.45 11.43 -3.07
CA ALA A 465 8.16 12.68 -3.29
C ALA A 465 7.60 13.89 -2.51
N ASN A 466 8.40 14.96 -2.43
CA ASN A 466 7.92 16.32 -2.17
C ASN A 466 7.36 16.88 -3.49
N CYS A 467 6.18 17.47 -3.44
CA CYS A 467 5.56 18.06 -4.62
C CYS A 467 5.09 19.50 -4.36
N LEU A 468 5.07 20.30 -5.42
CA LEU A 468 4.47 21.63 -5.47
C LEU A 468 3.46 21.67 -6.63
N VAL A 469 2.34 22.37 -6.47
CA VAL A 469 1.47 22.72 -7.60
C VAL A 469 1.27 24.23 -7.66
N PHE A 470 1.33 24.76 -8.88
CA PHE A 470 1.27 26.19 -9.15
C PHE A 470 -0.04 26.55 -9.84
N THR A 471 -0.88 27.35 -9.20
CA THR A 471 -2.22 27.70 -9.72
C THR A 471 -2.30 29.18 -10.04
N PHE A 472 -2.67 29.55 -11.27
CA PHE A 472 -2.91 30.97 -11.57
C PHE A 472 -4.12 31.50 -10.77
N ILE A 473 -3.89 32.58 -10.02
CA ILE A 473 -4.93 33.34 -9.30
C ILE A 473 -5.37 34.57 -10.11
N ASN A 474 -4.41 35.20 -10.79
CA ASN A 474 -4.62 36.14 -11.88
C ASN A 474 -3.35 36.18 -12.75
N GLU A 475 -3.35 36.98 -13.82
CA GLU A 475 -2.23 37.13 -14.77
C GLU A 475 -0.88 37.46 -14.12
N ASN A 476 -0.86 38.09 -12.93
CA ASN A 476 0.36 38.45 -12.21
C ASN A 476 0.44 37.81 -10.81
N THR A 477 -0.27 36.71 -10.56
CA THR A 477 -0.24 36.01 -9.27
C THR A 477 -0.48 34.52 -9.44
N ILE A 478 0.42 33.72 -8.89
CA ILE A 478 0.35 32.25 -8.84
C ILE A 478 0.31 31.83 -7.37
N ASN A 479 -0.58 30.92 -6.99
CA ASN A 479 -0.53 30.25 -5.69
C ASN A 479 0.43 29.07 -5.74
N MET A 480 1.14 28.80 -4.65
CA MET A 480 2.01 27.65 -4.48
C MET A 480 1.50 26.76 -3.35
N ASP A 481 1.07 25.55 -3.69
CA ASP A 481 0.60 24.56 -2.71
C ASP A 481 1.63 23.43 -2.58
N TYR A 482 2.14 23.20 -1.37
CA TYR A 482 2.99 22.04 -1.05
C TYR A 482 2.15 20.81 -0.76
N TYR A 483 2.57 19.66 -1.28
CA TYR A 483 1.95 18.39 -0.93
C TYR A 483 2.93 17.21 -0.97
N ARG A 484 2.58 16.16 -0.22
CA ARG A 484 3.27 14.86 -0.27
C ARG A 484 2.34 13.73 0.14
N HIS A 485 2.87 12.50 0.12
CA HIS A 485 2.16 11.28 0.50
C HIS A 485 1.39 11.38 1.84
N GLY A 486 0.35 10.57 1.98
CA GLY A 486 -0.59 10.62 3.09
C GLY A 486 -1.61 11.76 2.96
N ARG A 487 -1.70 12.46 1.82
CA ARG A 487 -2.60 13.60 1.63
C ARG A 487 -2.34 14.72 2.66
N VAL A 488 -1.08 15.09 2.83
CA VAL A 488 -0.73 16.35 3.49
C VAL A 488 -0.61 17.41 2.40
N VAL A 489 -1.29 18.53 2.60
CA VAL A 489 -1.34 19.66 1.69
C VAL A 489 -1.24 20.93 2.52
N VAL A 490 -0.38 21.86 2.12
CA VAL A 490 -0.20 23.15 2.79
C VAL A 490 -0.11 24.24 1.74
N ASP A 491 -1.06 25.17 1.77
CA ASP A 491 -1.00 26.41 0.99
C ASP A 491 0.19 27.25 1.50
N LEU A 492 1.15 27.54 0.62
CA LEU A 492 2.31 28.38 0.91
C LEU A 492 2.10 29.85 0.49
N GLY A 493 0.98 30.15 -0.17
CA GLY A 493 0.55 31.48 -0.55
C GLY A 493 0.96 31.94 -1.94
N GLU A 494 0.86 33.27 -2.15
CA GLU A 494 0.98 33.91 -3.46
C GLU A 494 2.42 34.30 -3.84
N ILE A 495 2.84 33.86 -5.03
CA ILE A 495 3.99 34.37 -5.77
C ILE A 495 3.50 35.45 -6.76
N ARG A 496 4.25 36.55 -6.91
CA ARG A 496 3.93 37.65 -7.84
C ARG A 496 5.15 38.06 -8.65
N ARG A 497 4.91 38.47 -9.89
CA ARG A 497 5.90 39.08 -10.81
C ARG A 497 5.78 40.59 -10.85
#